data_AF-A0A5C8ZCY2-F1
#
_entry.id   AF-A0A5C8ZCY2-F1
#
_cell.length_a   1.000
_cell.length_b   1.000
_cell.length_c   1.000
_cell.angle_alpha   90.00
_cell.angle_beta   90.00
_cell.angle_gamma   90.00
#
_symmetry.space_group_name_H-M   'P 1'
#
loop_
_entity.id
_entity.type
_entity.pdbx_description
1 polymer ?
#
loop_
_entity_poly.entity_id
_entity_poly.type
_entity_poly.pdbx_seq_one_letter_code
_entity_poly.pdbx_strand_id
1 'polypeptide(L)'
;MTITCFIEYKIDPYKREQFKQYAENWGRIIPLCGGDLLGYFLPHEGTNDKAFGLISFNSLADYERYRKRLRGDAAGQQNFTLASEQQFIVSEHRSFLEVVDGTYKQTPKASI
;
A
#
# COMPACT_ATOMS: atom_id res chain seq x y z
N MET A 1 -3.83 -5.29 -19.16
CA MET A 1 -3.48 -6.35 -18.21
C MET A 1 -3.43 -5.72 -16.85
N THR A 2 -4.25 -6.21 -15.91
CA THR A 2 -4.27 -5.70 -14.54
C THR A 2 -2.93 -6.00 -13.86
N ILE A 3 -2.38 -5.00 -13.19
CA ILE A 3 -1.14 -5.14 -12.43
C ILE A 3 -1.41 -4.82 -10.97
N THR A 4 -0.57 -5.35 -10.08
CA THR A 4 -0.53 -4.96 -8.68
C THR A 4 0.82 -4.37 -8.34
N CYS A 5 0.84 -3.12 -7.89
CA CYS A 5 2.00 -2.53 -7.24
C CYS A 5 2.09 -3.12 -5.83
N PHE A 6 3.06 -3.99 -5.63
CA PHE A 6 3.40 -4.58 -4.35
C PHE A 6 4.49 -3.73 -3.71
N ILE A 7 4.18 -3.11 -2.56
CA ILE A 7 5.10 -2.27 -1.83
C ILE A 7 5.53 -3.02 -0.57
N GLU A 8 6.80 -3.40 -0.48
CA GLU A 8 7.42 -3.94 0.73
C GLU A 8 8.11 -2.80 1.48
N TYR A 9 7.77 -2.65 2.75
CA TYR A 9 8.39 -1.72 3.66
C TYR A 9 9.19 -2.49 4.69
N LYS A 10 10.46 -2.10 4.88
CA LYS A 10 11.15 -2.36 6.14
C LYS A 10 10.82 -1.22 7.09
N ILE A 11 10.24 -1.53 8.24
CA ILE A 11 9.81 -0.55 9.24
C ILE A 11 10.66 -0.67 10.51
N ASP A 12 10.70 0.41 11.29
CA ASP A 12 11.20 0.34 12.67
C ASP A 12 10.21 -0.49 13.53
N PRO A 13 10.62 -1.64 14.11
CA PRO A 13 9.73 -2.50 14.89
C PRO A 13 9.08 -1.79 16.08
N TYR A 14 9.72 -0.76 16.63
CA TYR A 14 9.22 0.00 17.77
C TYR A 14 8.24 1.11 17.37
N LYS A 15 8.13 1.41 16.07
CA LYS A 15 7.24 2.44 15.53
C LYS A 15 6.10 1.86 14.69
N ARG A 16 5.67 0.65 15.05
CA ARG A 16 4.60 -0.08 14.37
C ARG A 16 3.28 0.71 14.33
N GLU A 17 2.92 1.38 15.41
CA GLU A 17 1.67 2.16 15.47
C GLU A 17 1.71 3.42 14.59
N GLN A 18 2.87 4.04 14.43
CA GLN A 18 3.07 5.15 13.51
C GLN A 18 2.89 4.68 12.06
N PHE A 19 3.44 3.51 11.71
CA PHE A 19 3.17 2.91 10.39
C PHE A 19 1.70 2.56 10.22
N LYS A 20 1.02 2.06 11.28
CA LYS A 20 -0.43 1.80 11.24
C LYS A 20 -1.21 3.06 10.89
N GLN A 21 -0.93 4.18 11.54
CA GLN A 21 -1.56 5.45 11.24
C GLN A 21 -1.30 5.89 9.78
N TYR A 22 -0.06 5.76 9.32
CA TYR A 22 0.33 6.03 7.94
C TYR A 22 -0.44 5.17 6.93
N ALA A 23 -0.64 3.88 7.23
CA ALA A 23 -1.41 2.95 6.42
C ALA A 23 -2.92 3.27 6.42
N GLU A 24 -3.50 3.62 7.57
CA GLU A 24 -4.91 4.03 7.68
C GLU A 24 -5.19 5.32 6.89
N ASN A 25 -4.25 6.26 6.89
CA ASN A 25 -4.33 7.47 6.05
C ASN A 25 -4.36 7.09 4.56
N TRP A 26 -3.49 6.18 4.12
CA TRP A 26 -3.53 5.66 2.76
C TRP A 26 -4.83 4.96 2.41
N GLY A 27 -5.47 4.28 3.37
CA GLY A 27 -6.81 3.72 3.24
C GLY A 27 -7.85 4.71 2.71
N ARG A 28 -7.72 6.00 3.06
CA ARG A 28 -8.61 7.08 2.61
C ARG A 28 -8.11 7.75 1.34
N ILE A 29 -6.80 8.01 1.25
CA ILE A 29 -6.20 8.83 0.18
C ILE A 29 -6.08 8.06 -1.14
N ILE A 30 -5.68 6.78 -1.10
CA ILE A 30 -5.39 6.00 -2.31
C ILE A 30 -6.64 5.84 -3.19
N PRO A 31 -7.82 5.45 -2.65
CA PRO A 31 -9.04 5.36 -3.45
C PRO A 31 -9.45 6.69 -4.09
N LEU A 32 -9.31 7.82 -3.35
CA LEU A 32 -9.60 9.15 -3.88
C LEU A 32 -8.68 9.55 -5.04
N CYS A 33 -7.43 9.08 -5.03
CA CYS A 33 -6.49 9.28 -6.13
C CYS A 33 -6.72 8.31 -7.31
N GLY A 34 -7.64 7.34 -7.17
CA GLY A 34 -7.99 6.36 -8.20
C GLY A 34 -7.18 5.06 -8.15
N GLY A 35 -6.53 4.75 -7.02
CA GLY A 35 -5.90 3.45 -6.81
C GLY A 35 -6.88 2.43 -6.24
N ASP A 36 -6.84 1.20 -6.77
CA ASP A 36 -7.63 0.09 -6.25
C ASP A 36 -6.87 -0.59 -5.10
N LEU A 37 -7.07 -0.07 -3.89
CA LEU A 37 -6.36 -0.53 -2.70
C LEU A 37 -6.83 -1.93 -2.27
N LEU A 38 -5.92 -2.91 -2.30
CA LEU A 38 -6.16 -4.24 -1.74
C LEU A 38 -6.04 -4.23 -0.22
N GLY A 39 -5.07 -3.48 0.29
CA GLY A 39 -4.86 -3.33 1.72
C GLY A 39 -3.43 -2.98 2.10
N TYR A 40 -3.28 -2.66 3.37
CA TYR A 40 -1.99 -2.59 4.06
C TYR A 40 -1.93 -3.66 5.14
N PHE A 41 -0.77 -4.26 5.31
CA PHE A 41 -0.54 -5.38 6.20
C PHE A 41 0.64 -5.07 7.11
N LEU A 42 0.44 -5.22 8.40
CA LEU A 42 1.46 -5.05 9.42
C LEU A 42 2.01 -6.41 9.87
N PRO A 43 3.22 -6.43 10.44
CA PRO A 43 3.67 -7.55 11.25
C PRO A 43 2.63 -7.96 12.29
N HIS A 44 2.39 -9.27 12.39
CA HIS A 44 1.57 -9.89 13.44
C HIS A 44 2.33 -11.00 14.16
N GLU A 45 2.89 -11.96 13.42
CA GLU A 45 3.69 -13.07 13.96
C GLU A 45 4.90 -13.34 13.06
N GLY A 46 6.02 -13.78 13.66
CA GLY A 46 7.28 -14.02 12.96
C GLY A 46 8.09 -12.73 12.74
N THR A 47 8.22 -12.28 11.49
CA THR A 47 8.98 -11.07 11.15
C THR A 47 8.28 -9.82 11.69
N ASN A 48 8.99 -9.02 12.48
CA ASN A 48 8.44 -7.84 13.15
C ASN A 48 8.76 -6.49 12.46
N ASP A 49 9.52 -6.50 11.37
CA ASP A 49 10.01 -5.31 10.67
C ASP A 49 9.53 -5.21 9.22
N LYS A 50 8.63 -6.08 8.75
CA LYS A 50 8.12 -6.07 7.37
C LYS A 50 6.63 -5.76 7.30
N ALA A 51 6.29 -4.69 6.57
CA ALA A 51 4.92 -4.33 6.26
C ALA A 51 4.71 -4.26 4.75
N PHE A 52 3.45 -4.39 4.31
CA PHE A 52 3.11 -4.46 2.89
C PHE A 52 1.95 -3.55 2.54
N GLY A 53 2.00 -2.91 1.37
CA GLY A 53 0.87 -2.18 0.79
C GLY A 53 0.65 -2.64 -0.64
N LEU A 54 -0.56 -3.07 -0.98
CA LEU A 54 -0.87 -3.60 -2.30
C LEU A 54 -1.98 -2.78 -2.97
N ILE A 55 -1.71 -2.33 -4.20
CA ILE A 55 -2.64 -1.49 -4.97
C ILE A 55 -2.68 -1.99 -6.40
N SER A 56 -3.87 -2.26 -6.92
CA SER A 56 -4.05 -2.71 -8.29
C SER A 56 -4.45 -1.59 -9.25
N PHE A 57 -4.11 -1.78 -10.52
CA PHE A 57 -4.37 -0.85 -11.61
C PHE A 57 -4.64 -1.63 -12.90
N ASN A 58 -5.45 -1.08 -13.80
CA ASN A 58 -5.74 -1.73 -15.10
C ASN A 58 -4.52 -1.73 -16.05
N SER A 59 -3.50 -0.91 -15.77
CA SER A 59 -2.25 -0.80 -16.53
C SER A 59 -1.17 -0.01 -15.76
N LEU A 60 0.08 -0.05 -16.24
CA LEU A 60 1.15 0.84 -15.76
C LEU A 60 0.82 2.33 -16.00
N ALA A 61 0.13 2.65 -17.10
CA ALA A 61 -0.28 4.02 -17.42
C ALA A 61 -1.33 4.57 -16.43
N ASP A 62 -2.19 3.70 -15.86
CA ASP A 62 -3.11 4.10 -14.79
C ASP A 62 -2.36 4.33 -13.48
N TYR A 63 -1.39 3.49 -13.16
CA TYR A 63 -0.48 3.71 -12.03
C TYR A 63 0.25 5.05 -12.12
N GLU A 64 0.79 5.41 -13.28
CA GLU A 64 1.49 6.68 -13.48
C GLU A 64 0.55 7.89 -13.30
N ARG A 65 -0.67 7.81 -13.83
CA ARG A 65 -1.70 8.84 -13.63
C ARG A 65 -2.08 8.98 -12.16
N TYR A 66 -2.27 7.86 -11.47
CA TYR A 66 -2.46 7.82 -10.02
C TYR A 66 -1.29 8.48 -9.28
N ARG A 67 -0.03 8.16 -9.61
CA ARG A 67 1.16 8.75 -8.97
C ARG A 67 1.23 10.26 -9.17
N LYS A 68 0.85 10.78 -10.33
CA LYS A 68 0.76 12.23 -10.57
C LYS A 68 -0.27 12.89 -9.66
N ARG A 69 -1.46 12.31 -9.53
CA ARG A 69 -2.52 12.80 -8.62
C ARG A 69 -2.06 12.76 -7.16
N LEU A 70 -1.51 11.62 -6.73
CA LEU A 70 -1.03 11.41 -5.36
C LEU A 70 0.03 12.44 -4.94
N ARG A 71 0.93 12.82 -5.86
CA ARG A 71 1.94 13.86 -5.60
C ARG A 71 1.34 15.25 -5.42
N GLY A 72 0.21 15.54 -6.05
CA GLY A 72 -0.50 16.83 -5.92
C GLY A 72 -1.51 16.87 -4.77
N ASP A 73 -1.85 15.73 -4.18
CA ASP A 73 -2.81 15.64 -3.09
C ASP A 73 -2.21 16.09 -1.76
N ALA A 74 -2.87 17.04 -1.10
CA ALA A 74 -2.38 17.63 0.14
C ALA A 74 -2.30 16.62 1.29
N ALA A 75 -3.30 15.71 1.39
CA ALA A 75 -3.29 14.68 2.42
C ALA A 75 -2.21 13.62 2.15
N GLY A 76 -1.97 13.28 0.87
CA GLY A 76 -0.87 12.44 0.43
C GLY A 76 0.49 13.02 0.81
N GLN A 77 0.72 14.31 0.55
CA GLN A 77 1.94 15.00 0.95
C GLN A 77 2.14 15.00 2.46
N GLN A 78 1.11 15.33 3.24
CA GLN A 78 1.17 15.28 4.71
C GLN A 78 1.51 13.87 5.21
N ASN A 79 0.96 12.83 4.59
CA ASN A 79 1.27 11.45 4.98
C ASN A 79 2.72 11.06 4.66
N PHE A 80 3.29 11.57 3.55
CA PHE A 80 4.73 11.40 3.27
C PHE A 80 5.61 12.15 4.29
N THR A 81 5.24 13.38 4.65
CA THR A 81 5.95 14.16 5.66
C THR A 81 5.94 13.46 7.01
N LEU A 82 4.80 12.92 7.44
CA LEU A 82 4.68 12.10 8.65
C LEU A 82 5.71 10.97 8.69
N ALA A 83 5.85 10.22 7.58
CA ALA A 83 6.81 9.12 7.49
C ALA A 83 8.28 9.60 7.54
N SER A 84 8.58 10.72 6.89
CA SER A 84 9.92 11.31 6.89
C SER A 84 10.32 11.87 8.26
N GLU A 85 9.43 12.60 8.93
CA GLU A 85 9.69 13.23 10.23
C GLU A 85 9.82 12.20 11.34
N GLN A 86 8.96 11.18 11.32
CA GLN A 86 8.95 10.16 12.36
C GLN A 86 9.89 8.98 12.08
N GLN A 87 10.43 8.88 10.86
CA GLN A 87 11.44 7.89 10.46
C GLN A 87 11.08 6.45 10.86
N PHE A 88 9.83 6.03 10.62
CA PHE A 88 9.38 4.65 10.87
C PHE A 88 9.50 3.73 9.66
N ILE A 89 9.86 4.26 8.48
CA ILE A 89 10.18 3.47 7.27
C ILE A 89 11.69 3.52 7.05
N VAL A 90 12.35 2.37 7.13
CA VAL A 90 13.79 2.19 6.91
C VAL A 90 14.09 2.03 5.42
N SER A 91 13.28 1.23 4.71
CA SER A 91 13.38 1.10 3.25
C SER A 91 12.02 0.77 2.64
N GLU A 92 11.86 1.12 1.36
CA GLU A 92 10.67 0.82 0.55
C GLU A 92 11.13 0.18 -0.76
N HIS A 93 10.53 -0.96 -1.12
CA HIS A 93 10.72 -1.63 -2.41
C HIS A 93 9.38 -1.79 -3.12
N ARG A 94 9.37 -1.56 -4.43
CA ARG A 94 8.16 -1.72 -5.25
C ARG A 94 8.40 -2.74 -6.36
N SER A 95 7.49 -3.68 -6.45
CA SER A 95 7.41 -4.65 -7.54
C SER A 95 6.06 -4.49 -8.25
N PHE A 96 6.05 -4.68 -9.56
CA PHE A 96 4.83 -4.67 -10.35
C PHE A 96 4.52 -6.08 -10.81
N LEU A 97 3.43 -6.63 -10.30
CA LEU A 97 3.05 -8.03 -10.47
C LEU A 97 1.91 -8.15 -11.45
N GLU A 98 1.94 -9.20 -12.27
CA GLU A 98 0.81 -9.62 -13.08
C GLU A 98 -0.26 -10.27 -12.19
N VAL A 99 -1.53 -9.96 -12.47
CA VAL A 99 -2.66 -10.59 -11.79
C VAL A 99 -3.00 -11.92 -12.47
N VAL A 100 -3.14 -12.98 -11.67
CA VAL A 100 -3.73 -14.25 -12.11
C VAL A 100 -5.23 -14.21 -11.84
N ASP A 101 -6.04 -14.03 -12.89
CA ASP A 101 -7.48 -13.72 -12.77
C ASP A 101 -8.27 -14.70 -11.87
N GLY A 102 -7.96 -16.00 -11.94
CA GLY A 102 -8.65 -17.02 -11.15
C GLY A 102 -8.42 -16.97 -9.63
N THR A 103 -7.47 -16.17 -9.14
CA THR A 103 -7.13 -16.05 -7.70
C THR A 103 -7.46 -14.67 -7.13
N TYR A 104 -7.67 -13.69 -8.01
CA TYR A 104 -7.74 -12.29 -7.61
C TYR A 104 -9.08 -11.96 -6.95
N LYS A 105 -9.02 -11.35 -5.76
CA LYS A 105 -10.16 -10.84 -4.99
C LYS A 105 -11.33 -11.82 -4.83
N GLN A 106 -11.04 -13.12 -4.75
CA GLN A 106 -12.07 -14.13 -4.55
C GLN A 106 -12.68 -13.98 -3.15
N THR A 107 -14.00 -14.00 -3.08
CA THR A 107 -14.71 -14.04 -1.80
C THR A 107 -14.59 -15.43 -1.19
N PRO A 108 -14.54 -15.56 0.15
CA PRO A 108 -14.62 -16.86 0.81
C PRO A 108 -15.85 -17.62 0.32
N LYS A 109 -15.65 -18.86 -0.15
CA LYS A 109 -16.76 -19.77 -0.41
C LYS A 109 -17.22 -20.25 0.96
N ALA A 110 -18.46 -19.93 1.33
CA ALA A 110 -19.04 -20.44 2.57
C ALA A 110 -18.91 -21.97 2.59
N SER A 111 -18.45 -22.52 3.72
CA SER A 111 -18.44 -23.97 3.94
C SER A 111 -19.88 -24.47 3.84
N ILE A 112 -20.09 -25.49 3.01
CA ILE A 112 -21.32 -26.28 2.97
C ILE A 112 -21.41 -27.09 4.27
#